data_AF-A0A511B8K3-F1
#
_entry.id   AF-A0A511B8K3-F1
#
_cell.length_a   1.000
_cell.length_b   1.000
_cell.length_c   1.000
_cell.angle_alpha   90.00
_cell.angle_beta   90.00
_cell.angle_gamma   90.00
#
_symmetry.space_group_name_H-M   'P 1'
#
loop_
_entity.id
_entity.type
_entity.pdbx_description
1 polymer ?
#
loop_
_entity_poly.entity_id
_entity_poly.type
_entity_poly.pdbx_seq_one_letter_code
_entity_poly.pdbx_strand_id
1 'polypeptide(L)'
;MQAIDLGAILEQTFMVALKLSAPALLTALGVGLLVSLIQAVTQLNEATLSFVPKVLAIGAVMVMAGSFMTATLITFTRHLFDQLILVGAT
;
A
#
# COMPACT_ATOMS: atom_id res chain seq x y z
N MET A 1 -4.65 -35.35 2.94
CA MET A 1 -5.23 -34.00 3.12
C MET A 1 -4.37 -33.23 4.11
N GLN A 2 -3.10 -32.98 3.78
CA GLN A 2 -2.25 -32.07 4.56
C GLN A 2 -2.80 -30.67 4.29
N ALA A 3 -3.38 -30.07 5.31
CA ALA A 3 -4.07 -28.81 5.20
C ALA A 3 -3.14 -27.79 4.56
N ILE A 4 -3.56 -27.25 3.41
CA ILE A 4 -3.13 -25.91 3.00
C ILE A 4 -3.26 -25.07 4.27
N ASP A 5 -2.16 -24.54 4.77
CA ASP A 5 -2.20 -23.71 5.96
C ASP A 5 -2.82 -22.36 5.55
N LEU A 6 -4.15 -22.36 5.53
CA LEU A 6 -4.96 -21.19 5.19
C LEU A 6 -4.56 -20.00 6.08
N GLY A 7 -4.11 -20.27 7.32
CA GLY A 7 -3.59 -19.25 8.21
C GLY A 7 -2.35 -18.56 7.62
N ALA A 8 -1.39 -19.34 7.13
CA ALA A 8 -0.18 -18.80 6.51
C ALA A 8 -0.47 -17.97 5.24
N ILE A 9 -1.38 -18.43 4.38
CA ILE A 9 -1.77 -17.68 3.17
C ILE A 9 -2.45 -16.36 3.55
N LEU A 10 -3.35 -16.38 4.54
CA LEU A 10 -4.01 -15.17 5.03
C LEU A 10 -3.00 -14.18 5.61
N GLU A 11 -2.08 -14.62 6.47
CA GLU A 11 -1.02 -13.78 7.02
C GLU A 11 -0.19 -13.12 5.90
N GLN A 12 0.24 -13.91 4.92
CA GLN A 12 1.02 -13.40 3.79
C GLN A 12 0.21 -12.41 2.94
N THR A 13 -1.08 -12.66 2.74
CA THR A 13 -1.99 -11.74 2.04
C THR A 13 -2.07 -10.39 2.75
N PHE A 14 -2.28 -10.40 4.07
CA PHE A 14 -2.30 -9.16 4.87
C PHE A 14 -0.96 -8.43 4.81
N MET A 15 0.15 -9.17 4.88
CA MET A 15 1.48 -8.57 4.83
C MET A 15 1.77 -7.91 3.48
N VAL A 16 1.32 -8.53 2.38
CA VAL A 16 1.41 -7.95 1.03
C VAL A 16 0.52 -6.71 0.92
N ALA A 17 -0.74 -6.78 1.38
CA ALA A 17 -1.65 -5.63 1.38
C ALA A 17 -1.09 -4.44 2.17
N LEU A 18 -0.45 -4.70 3.31
CA LEU A 18 0.18 -3.69 4.15
C LEU A 18 1.41 -3.09 3.45
N LYS A 19 2.25 -3.90 2.82
CA LYS A 19 3.39 -3.42 2.00
C LYS A 19 2.96 -2.56 0.81
N LEU A 20 1.86 -2.91 0.15
CA LEU A 20 1.33 -2.15 -0.98
C LEU A 20 0.72 -0.81 -0.56
N SER A 21 0.04 -0.78 0.60
CA SER A 21 -0.59 0.43 1.11
C SER A 21 0.39 1.36 1.85
N ALA A 22 1.49 0.84 2.39
CA ALA A 22 2.46 1.60 3.18
C ALA A 22 2.99 2.87 2.49
N PRO A 23 3.43 2.88 1.22
CA PRO A 23 3.95 4.09 0.57
C PRO A 23 2.90 5.20 0.49
N ALA A 24 1.67 4.86 0.11
CA ALA A 24 0.58 5.81 0.02
C ALA A 24 0.14 6.32 1.41
N LEU A 25 0.03 5.41 2.39
CA LEU A 25 -0.38 5.76 3.74
C LEU A 25 0.64 6.66 4.44
N LEU A 26 1.93 6.30 4.41
CA LEU A 26 2.99 7.10 5.00
C LEU A 26 3.05 8.51 4.39
N THR A 27 2.88 8.59 3.06
CA THR A 27 2.84 9.88 2.36
C THR A 27 1.62 10.69 2.75
N ALA A 28 0.44 10.08 2.78
CA ALA A 28 -0.80 10.74 3.17
C ALA A 28 -0.76 11.24 4.62
N LEU A 29 -0.13 10.48 5.52
CA LEU A 29 0.09 10.84 6.92
C LEU A 29 1.09 12.00 7.02
N GLY A 30 2.29 11.85 6.48
CA GLY A 30 3.34 12.87 6.57
C GLY A 30 2.92 14.20 5.96
N VAL A 31 2.42 14.17 4.73
CA VAL A 31 2.00 15.39 4.02
C VAL A 31 0.73 15.96 4.64
N GLY A 32 -0.21 15.11 5.05
CA GLY A 32 -1.43 15.55 5.74
C GLY A 32 -1.13 16.29 7.04
N LEU A 33 -0.19 15.78 7.83
CA LEU A 33 0.26 16.41 9.08
C LEU A 33 1.02 17.72 8.83
N LEU A 34 1.93 17.75 7.87
CA LEU A 34 2.67 18.98 7.53
C LEU A 34 1.72 20.09 7.08
N VAL A 35 0.77 19.74 6.22
CA VAL A 35 -0.20 20.69 5.66
C VAL A 35 -1.19 21.16 6.73
N SER A 36 -1.65 20.28 7.64
CA SER A 36 -2.53 20.69 8.75
C SER A 36 -1.83 21.59 9.76
N LEU A 37 -0.53 21.37 10.00
CA LEU A 37 0.28 22.25 10.85
C LEU A 37 0.42 23.65 10.25
N ILE A 38 0.72 23.74 8.95
CA ILE A 38 0.82 25.03 8.26
C ILE A 38 -0.53 25.77 8.32
N GLN A 39 -1.63 25.08 8.05
CA GLN A 39 -2.98 25.66 8.14
C GLN A 39 -3.30 26.19 9.54
N ALA A 40 -2.92 25.44 10.58
CA ALA A 40 -3.12 25.84 11.96
C ALA A 40 -2.30 27.09 12.34
N VAL A 41 -1.03 27.14 11.92
CA VAL A 41 -0.12 28.27 12.24
C VAL A 41 -0.51 29.55 11.50
N THR A 42 -0.95 29.44 10.24
CA THR A 42 -1.34 30.61 9.43
C THR A 42 -2.82 30.98 9.57
N GLN A 43 -3.61 30.21 10.34
CA GLN A 43 -5.06 30.39 10.49
C GLN A 43 -5.84 30.33 9.15
N LEU A 44 -5.29 29.67 8.13
CA LEU A 44 -5.94 29.51 6.83
C LEU A 44 -6.66 28.16 6.79
N ASN A 45 -7.99 28.18 6.84
CA ASN A 45 -8.84 26.97 6.76
C ASN A 45 -9.53 26.85 5.40
N GLU A 46 -8.74 26.96 4.33
CA GLU A 46 -9.19 26.83 2.95
C GLU A 46 -9.06 25.36 2.50
N ALA A 47 -10.18 24.68 2.25
CA ALA A 47 -10.21 23.26 1.93
C ALA A 47 -9.32 22.88 0.72
N THR A 48 -9.27 23.76 -0.29
CA THR A 48 -8.50 23.57 -1.53
C THR A 48 -7.00 23.53 -1.29
N LEU A 49 -6.50 24.33 -0.33
CA LEU A 49 -5.08 24.42 0.00
C LEU A 49 -4.57 23.16 0.72
N SER A 50 -5.47 22.42 1.38
CA SER A 50 -5.15 21.10 1.93
C SER A 50 -5.08 19.99 0.88
N PHE A 51 -5.91 20.12 -0.15
CA PHE A 51 -6.18 19.03 -1.08
C PHE A 51 -5.08 18.89 -2.13
N VAL A 52 -4.68 20.01 -2.77
CA VAL A 52 -3.75 19.98 -3.90
C VAL A 52 -2.36 19.45 -3.53
N PRO A 53 -1.68 19.94 -2.46
CA PRO A 53 -0.35 19.44 -2.11
C PRO A 53 -0.38 17.96 -1.74
N LYS A 54 -1.45 17.50 -1.09
CA LYS A 54 -1.63 16.12 -0.65
C LYS A 54 -1.76 15.16 -1.83
N VAL A 55 -2.60 15.50 -2.82
CA VAL A 55 -2.82 14.68 -4.01
C VAL A 55 -1.55 14.59 -4.85
N LEU A 56 -0.84 15.71 -5.05
CA LEU A 56 0.41 15.73 -5.80
C LEU A 56 1.48 14.85 -5.14
N ALA A 57 1.62 14.92 -3.82
CA ALA A 57 2.60 14.12 -3.10
C ALA A 57 2.27 12.61 -3.15
N ILE A 58 1.00 12.23 -2.92
CA ILE A 58 0.57 10.83 -3.05
C ILE A 58 0.79 10.34 -4.49
N GLY A 59 0.42 11.14 -5.49
CA GLY A 59 0.62 10.80 -6.90
C GLY A 59 2.10 10.58 -7.24
N ALA A 60 2.99 11.47 -6.80
CA ALA A 60 4.42 11.33 -7.01
C ALA A 60 4.97 10.04 -6.37
N VAL A 61 4.59 9.75 -5.12
CA VAL A 61 5.04 8.54 -4.43
C VAL A 61 4.47 7.29 -5.09
N MET A 62 3.23 7.30 -5.58
CA MET A 62 2.64 6.18 -6.31
C MET A 62 3.39 5.89 -7.62
N VAL A 63 3.84 6.91 -8.34
CA VAL A 63 4.66 6.72 -9.56
C VAL A 63 6.01 6.09 -9.20
N MET A 64 6.68 6.59 -8.15
CA MET A 64 7.98 6.05 -7.72
C MET A 64 7.86 4.63 -7.13
N ALA A 65 6.84 4.38 -6.32
CA ALA A 65 6.60 3.09 -5.69
C ALA A 65 5.92 2.07 -6.62
N GLY A 66 5.41 2.50 -7.77
CA GLY A 66 4.68 1.65 -8.70
C GLY A 66 5.46 0.41 -9.12
N SER A 67 6.72 0.55 -9.50
CA SER A 67 7.59 -0.59 -9.86
C SER A 67 7.72 -1.62 -8.73
N PHE A 68 7.93 -1.14 -7.50
CA PHE A 68 8.01 -1.98 -6.31
C PHE A 68 6.69 -2.70 -6.00
N MET A 69 5.56 -1.99 -6.11
CA MET A 69 4.22 -2.55 -5.87
C MET A 69 3.90 -3.65 -6.89
N THR A 70 4.22 -3.43 -8.17
CA THR A 70 4.05 -4.42 -9.23
C THR A 70 4.93 -5.65 -8.99
N ALA A 71 6.20 -5.47 -8.64
CA ALA A 71 7.10 -6.59 -8.34
C ALA A 71 6.60 -7.43 -7.15
N THR A 72 6.08 -6.77 -6.11
CA THR A 72 5.51 -7.43 -4.93
C THR A 72 4.27 -8.26 -5.29
N LEU A 73 3.36 -7.70 -6.09
CA LEU A 73 2.18 -8.43 -6.56
C LEU A 73 2.53 -9.61 -7.44
N ILE A 74 3.45 -9.45 -8.39
CA ILE A 74 3.86 -10.56 -9.26
C ILE A 74 4.46 -11.69 -8.43
N THR A 75 5.30 -11.38 -7.45
CA THR A 75 5.92 -12.37 -6.56
C THR A 75 4.87 -13.11 -5.75
N PHE A 76 3.91 -12.39 -5.16
CA PHE A 76 2.80 -13.00 -4.43
C PHE A 76 1.97 -13.89 -5.34
N THR A 77 1.52 -13.39 -6.49
CA THR A 77 0.71 -14.17 -7.45
C THR A 77 1.41 -15.45 -7.89
N ARG A 78 2.72 -15.41 -8.18
CA ARG A 78 3.50 -16.62 -8.51
C ARG A 78 3.48 -17.64 -7.37
N HIS A 79 3.70 -17.18 -6.14
CA HIS A 79 3.64 -18.05 -4.96
C HIS A 79 2.28 -18.76 -4.81
N LEU A 80 1.18 -18.04 -5.09
CA LEU A 80 -0.17 -18.59 -5.02
C LEU A 80 -0.39 -19.66 -6.10
N PHE A 81 0.10 -19.43 -7.32
CA PHE A 81 0.04 -20.42 -8.40
C PHE A 81 0.89 -21.66 -8.11
N ASP A 82 2.09 -21.49 -7.56
CA ASP A 82 2.96 -22.61 -7.17
C ASP A 82 2.28 -23.51 -6.12
N GLN A 83 1.63 -22.89 -5.12
CA GLN A 83 0.85 -23.62 -4.12
C GLN A 83 -0.36 -24.33 -4.72
N LEU A 84 -1.05 -23.71 -5.67
CA LEU A 84 -2.21 -24.31 -6.34
C LEU A 84 -1.83 -25.53 -7.20
N ILE A 85 -0.72 -25.47 -7.93
CA ILE A 85 -0.22 -26.59 -8.73
C ILE A 85 0.18 -27.76 -7.83
N LEU A 86 0.83 -27.50 -6.70
CA LEU A 86 1.26 -28.52 -5.75
C LEU A 86 0.06 -29.32 -5.20
N VAL A 87 -1.06 -28.64 -4.93
CA VAL A 87 -2.31 -29.28 -4.49
C VAL A 87 -2.99 -30.07 -5.60
N GLY A 88 -2.95 -29.59 -6.85
CA GLY A 88 -3.52 -30.31 -7.99
C GLY A 88 -2.75 -31.56 -8.41
N ALA A 89 -1.50 -31.71 -7.95
CA ALA A 89 -0.64 -32.86 -8.25
C ALA A 89 -0.78 -34.03 -7.25
N THR A 90 -1.60 -33.89 -6.21
CA THR A 90 -1.89 -34.91 -5.18
C THR A 90 -3.34 -35.36 -5.23
#